data_AF-A0A7K2J7V2-F1
#
_entry.id   AF-A0A7K2J7V2-F1
#
_cell.length_a   1.000
_cell.length_b   1.000
_cell.length_c   1.000
_cell.angle_alpha   90.00
_cell.angle_beta   90.00
_cell.angle_gamma   90.00
#
_symmetry.space_group_name_H-M   'P 1'
#
loop_
_entity.id
_entity.type
_entity.pdbx_description
1 polymer ?
#
loop_
_entity_poly.entity_id
_entity_poly.type
_entity_poly.pdbx_seq_one_letter_code
_entity_poly.pdbx_strand_id
1 'polypeptide(L)'
;MAAGAPRVFVSHLAGVPVFDPNGDQVGRVRDLVAMLRVGPRPPRILGLVVEVISRRRIFLPMTRVTGVESGQVITTGVVNMRRFEQRPTERLVLGEFLDRRVRLVETEEEVTVLDVAIQQLPARRDWEIDKYFVRKGRGGALRRKGETLTVEWSAVSGFSLEEHGQGAENLVATFERLRPADVANALHHLSPKRRVEVAAALDDDRLADVLEELPEDDQVEILGKLKEERAADVLEAMDPDDAADLLSELPEEDKERLLTLMRPDDAADVRRLMSYEERTAGGLMTTEPIVLRPDATVADALARVRQQDLSPALAAQVYVCRSPDETPTGKYLGTVHFQRLLRDPPFTLVSSIVDSDLVPLPPDTPLPTVTSYLAAYNLVSAPVVDESGSLLGAVTVDDVLDHLLPEDWRETDFHGEGASAMAGEERSKASSTGASGLMRPPRTRLDQPKAPGLKLLPEYDPEAFGRFSERIARFLGTGRFIVWMTLIIIVWVAWNVWAPKELRWDEYPFIFLTLMLSLQASYAAPLILLAQNRQDDRDRVTHEQDRKQNERSIADTEYLSREIAALRMGLGEVATRDWIRSELQDLVRDMEERRIVRTSESDEGDRRGPTRP
;
A
#
# COMPACT_ATOMS: atom_id res chain seq x y z
N MET A 1 -13.44 4.35 -42.18
CA MET A 1 -13.62 3.16 -41.32
C MET A 1 -12.57 3.24 -40.24
N ALA A 2 -12.95 3.60 -39.01
CA ALA A 2 -12.02 3.70 -37.89
C ALA A 2 -11.42 2.31 -37.62
N ALA A 3 -10.09 2.20 -37.63
CA ALA A 3 -9.41 0.97 -37.27
C ALA A 3 -9.78 0.65 -35.81
N GLY A 4 -10.55 -0.42 -35.59
CA GLY A 4 -10.87 -0.89 -34.25
C GLY A 4 -9.60 -1.19 -33.48
N ALA A 5 -9.62 -0.97 -32.16
CA ALA A 5 -8.48 -1.22 -31.32
C ALA A 5 -8.04 -2.70 -31.40
N PRO A 6 -6.74 -3.02 -31.26
CA PRO A 6 -6.25 -4.37 -31.44
C PRO A 6 -6.85 -5.30 -30.38
N ARG A 7 -7.64 -6.29 -30.82
CA ARG A 7 -8.21 -7.35 -30.00
C ARG A 7 -7.39 -8.63 -30.17
N VAL A 8 -7.09 -9.29 -29.06
CA VAL A 8 -6.28 -10.52 -29.03
C VAL A 8 -6.92 -11.54 -28.10
N PHE A 9 -7.12 -12.76 -28.58
CA PHE A 9 -7.49 -13.88 -27.72
C PHE A 9 -6.26 -14.38 -26.94
N VAL A 10 -6.40 -14.57 -25.63
CA VAL A 10 -5.30 -14.84 -24.70
C VAL A 10 -4.61 -16.18 -24.99
N SER A 11 -5.32 -17.17 -25.54
CA SER A 11 -4.71 -18.42 -26.02
C SER A 11 -3.67 -18.24 -27.14
N HIS A 12 -3.67 -17.10 -27.85
CA HIS A 12 -2.61 -16.76 -28.81
C HIS A 12 -1.35 -16.23 -28.16
N LEU A 13 -1.44 -15.72 -26.93
CA LEU A 13 -0.30 -15.18 -26.18
C LEU A 13 0.42 -16.26 -25.36
N ALA A 14 -0.28 -17.32 -24.98
CA ALA A 14 0.31 -18.45 -24.25
C ALA A 14 1.52 -19.04 -25.01
N GLY A 15 2.69 -19.00 -24.40
CA GLY A 15 3.94 -19.56 -24.93
C GLY A 15 4.66 -18.69 -25.98
N VAL A 16 4.15 -17.50 -26.28
CA VAL A 16 4.74 -16.56 -27.24
C VAL A 16 6.05 -15.98 -26.69
N PRO A 17 7.13 -15.92 -27.50
CA PRO A 17 8.38 -15.30 -27.09
C PRO A 17 8.23 -13.78 -26.88
N VAL A 18 8.90 -13.28 -25.84
CA VAL A 18 9.01 -11.85 -25.51
C VAL A 18 10.41 -11.37 -25.90
N PHE A 19 10.49 -10.28 -26.66
CA PHE A 19 11.74 -9.70 -27.14
C PHE A 19 11.92 -8.26 -26.66
N ASP A 20 13.18 -7.93 -26.35
CA ASP A 20 13.64 -6.57 -26.05
C ASP A 20 13.76 -5.73 -27.35
N PRO A 21 13.83 -4.37 -27.32
CA PRO A 21 14.03 -3.57 -28.52
C PRO A 21 15.34 -3.88 -29.27
N ASN A 22 16.33 -4.46 -28.57
CA ASN A 22 17.59 -4.91 -29.16
C ASN A 22 17.47 -6.26 -29.91
N GLY A 23 16.30 -6.91 -29.88
CA GLY A 23 16.04 -8.20 -30.53
C GLY A 23 16.37 -9.43 -29.69
N ASP A 24 16.86 -9.23 -28.45
CA ASP A 24 17.15 -10.32 -27.53
C ASP A 24 15.89 -10.91 -26.91
N GLN A 25 15.83 -12.24 -26.82
CA GLN A 25 14.71 -12.93 -26.19
C GLN A 25 14.79 -12.84 -24.66
N VAL A 26 13.83 -12.11 -24.07
CA VAL A 26 13.68 -11.99 -22.61
C VAL A 26 13.12 -13.29 -22.02
N GLY A 27 12.12 -13.88 -22.68
CA GLY A 27 11.45 -15.08 -22.18
C GLY A 27 10.28 -15.53 -23.03
N ARG A 28 9.33 -16.24 -22.42
CA ARG A 28 8.05 -16.64 -23.02
C ARG A 28 6.88 -16.30 -22.10
N VAL A 29 5.79 -15.81 -22.67
CA VAL A 29 4.55 -15.53 -21.92
C VAL A 29 3.99 -16.84 -21.38
N ARG A 30 3.71 -16.88 -20.09
CA ARG A 30 3.05 -18.00 -19.41
C ARG A 30 1.64 -17.70 -19.02
N ASP A 31 1.38 -16.48 -18.57
CA ASP A 31 0.07 -16.06 -18.13
C ASP A 31 -0.08 -14.54 -18.27
N LEU A 32 -1.30 -14.05 -18.04
CA LEU A 32 -1.64 -12.65 -17.95
C LEU A 32 -2.20 -12.38 -16.56
N VAL A 33 -1.87 -11.21 -16.01
CA VAL A 33 -2.36 -10.77 -14.70
C VAL A 33 -3.51 -9.81 -14.93
N ALA A 34 -4.70 -10.20 -14.51
CA ALA A 34 -5.88 -9.35 -14.52
C ALA A 34 -6.19 -8.85 -13.11
N MET A 35 -6.51 -7.57 -12.98
CA MET A 35 -7.08 -6.98 -11.77
C MET A 35 -8.61 -7.01 -11.90
N LEU A 36 -9.26 -7.71 -10.97
CA LEU A 36 -10.72 -7.69 -10.88
C LEU A 36 -11.18 -6.28 -10.50
N ARG A 37 -12.19 -5.77 -11.20
CA ARG A 37 -12.82 -4.48 -10.88
C ARG A 37 -14.16 -4.75 -10.17
N VAL A 38 -14.52 -3.85 -9.26
CA VAL A 38 -15.82 -3.90 -8.57
C VAL A 38 -16.94 -3.54 -9.56
N GLY A 39 -18.06 -4.27 -9.51
CA GLY A 39 -19.21 -4.08 -10.40
C GLY A 39 -19.09 -4.78 -11.77
N PRO A 40 -19.93 -4.40 -12.76
CA PRO A 40 -19.97 -5.05 -14.08
C PRO A 40 -18.82 -4.63 -15.01
N ARG A 41 -17.84 -3.85 -14.53
CA ARG A 41 -16.72 -3.36 -15.35
C ARG A 41 -15.79 -4.53 -15.71
N PRO A 42 -15.32 -4.62 -16.97
CA PRO A 42 -14.40 -5.67 -17.38
C PRO A 42 -13.08 -5.62 -16.60
N PRO A 43 -12.40 -6.71 -16.23
CA PRO A 43 -11.11 -6.67 -15.55
C PRO A 43 -10.02 -5.99 -16.39
N ARG A 44 -9.11 -5.25 -15.73
CA ARG A 44 -7.93 -4.65 -16.40
C ARG A 44 -6.78 -5.64 -16.44
N ILE A 45 -6.05 -5.68 -17.54
CA ILE A 45 -4.81 -6.46 -17.66
C ILE A 45 -3.65 -5.59 -17.20
N LEU A 46 -3.04 -5.94 -16.07
CA LEU A 46 -1.90 -5.23 -15.49
C LEU A 46 -0.60 -5.56 -16.23
N GLY A 47 -0.45 -6.81 -16.68
CA GLY A 47 0.80 -7.28 -17.27
C GLY A 47 0.81 -8.75 -17.64
N LEU A 48 1.96 -9.20 -18.12
CA LEU A 48 2.25 -10.57 -18.53
C LEU A 48 3.13 -11.24 -17.48
N VAL A 49 2.84 -12.50 -17.17
CA VAL A 49 3.77 -13.37 -16.46
C VAL A 49 4.70 -13.98 -17.50
N VAL A 50 5.96 -13.60 -17.47
CA VAL A 50 6.98 -14.07 -18.43
C VAL A 50 7.90 -15.06 -17.74
N GLU A 51 8.04 -16.25 -18.30
CA GLU A 51 9.09 -17.18 -17.89
C GLU A 51 10.37 -16.86 -18.65
N VAL A 52 11.38 -16.42 -17.92
CA VAL A 52 12.73 -16.18 -18.47
C VAL A 52 13.52 -17.49 -18.58
N ILE A 53 14.66 -17.46 -19.26
CA ILE A 53 15.49 -18.64 -19.56
C ILE A 53 15.85 -19.45 -18.30
N SER A 54 16.01 -18.80 -17.15
CA SER A 54 16.25 -19.45 -15.85
C SER A 54 15.03 -20.14 -15.23
N ARG A 55 13.94 -20.33 -15.99
CA ARG A 55 12.62 -20.84 -15.54
C ARG A 55 11.97 -20.01 -14.44
N ARG A 56 12.45 -18.79 -14.21
CA ARG A 56 11.86 -17.86 -13.26
C ARG A 56 10.68 -17.15 -13.91
N ARG A 57 9.56 -17.06 -13.21
CA ARG A 57 8.42 -16.22 -13.61
C ARG A 57 8.62 -14.81 -13.09
N ILE A 58 8.56 -13.83 -13.99
CA ILE A 58 8.68 -12.41 -13.68
C ILE A 58 7.43 -11.68 -14.18
N PHE A 59 7.16 -10.53 -13.56
CA PHE A 59 6.06 -9.66 -13.99
C PHE A 59 6.56 -8.66 -15.03
N LEU A 60 5.95 -8.66 -16.20
CA LEU A 60 6.15 -7.67 -17.24
C LEU A 60 4.92 -6.76 -17.32
N PRO A 61 4.99 -5.50 -16.84
CA PRO A 61 3.86 -4.58 -16.92
C PRO A 61 3.39 -4.39 -18.36
N MET A 62 2.06 -4.33 -18.56
CA MET A 62 1.49 -4.14 -19.89
C MET A 62 1.85 -2.77 -20.48
N THR A 63 2.14 -1.78 -19.64
CA THR A 63 2.67 -0.46 -20.04
C THR A 63 4.03 -0.52 -20.74
N ARG A 64 4.80 -1.59 -20.50
CA ARG A 64 6.09 -1.82 -21.17
C ARG A 64 5.96 -2.64 -22.45
N VAL A 65 4.79 -3.18 -22.76
CA VAL A 65 4.53 -3.91 -24.00
C VAL A 65 4.24 -2.90 -25.11
N THR A 66 5.15 -2.79 -26.07
CA THR A 66 5.05 -1.83 -27.18
C THR A 66 4.31 -2.40 -28.38
N GLY A 67 4.26 -3.73 -28.50
CA GLY A 67 3.56 -4.41 -29.58
C GLY A 67 3.22 -5.84 -29.23
N VAL A 68 1.99 -6.23 -29.58
CA VAL A 68 1.52 -7.62 -29.53
C VAL A 68 1.23 -8.04 -30.97
N GLU A 69 2.15 -8.79 -31.56
CA GLU A 69 2.03 -9.27 -32.94
C GLU A 69 1.80 -10.79 -32.96
N SER A 70 1.42 -11.31 -34.13
CA SER A 70 1.17 -12.74 -34.33
C SER A 70 2.45 -13.55 -34.09
N GLY A 71 2.61 -14.05 -32.85
CA GLY A 71 3.71 -14.91 -32.45
C GLY A 71 4.90 -14.21 -31.77
N GLN A 72 4.81 -12.91 -31.47
CA GLN A 72 5.83 -12.21 -30.67
C GLN A 72 5.24 -11.07 -29.84
N VAL A 73 5.82 -10.84 -28.65
CA VAL A 73 5.55 -9.69 -27.79
C VAL A 73 6.81 -8.86 -27.69
N ILE A 74 6.71 -7.55 -27.90
CA ILE A 74 7.85 -6.63 -27.83
C ILE A 74 7.73 -5.79 -26.55
N THR A 75 8.78 -5.76 -25.74
CA THR A 75 8.89 -4.96 -24.52
C THR A 75 9.81 -3.75 -24.72
N THR A 76 9.84 -2.83 -23.76
CA THR A 76 10.87 -1.79 -23.62
C THR A 76 12.15 -2.32 -22.97
N GLY A 77 13.26 -1.60 -23.16
CA GLY A 77 14.66 -1.96 -22.87
C GLY A 77 15.04 -2.37 -21.45
N VAL A 78 14.15 -2.21 -20.47
CA VAL A 78 14.44 -2.52 -19.06
C VAL A 78 13.36 -3.44 -18.54
N VAL A 79 13.73 -4.64 -18.09
CA VAL A 79 12.81 -5.63 -17.53
C VAL A 79 13.18 -5.90 -16.08
N ASN A 80 12.21 -5.76 -15.17
CA ASN A 80 12.43 -6.08 -13.77
C ASN A 80 12.47 -7.60 -13.59
N MET A 81 13.60 -8.10 -13.09
CA MET A 81 13.80 -9.54 -12.90
C MET A 81 13.20 -10.07 -11.59
N ARG A 82 12.48 -9.27 -10.80
CA ARG A 82 11.82 -9.70 -9.56
C ARG A 82 10.86 -10.87 -9.85
N ARG A 83 10.85 -11.87 -8.94
CA ARG A 83 9.94 -13.01 -9.04
C ARG A 83 8.51 -12.47 -9.01
N PHE A 84 7.68 -12.97 -9.92
CA PHE A 84 6.25 -12.72 -9.88
C PHE A 84 5.66 -13.39 -8.64
N GLU A 85 4.96 -12.59 -7.84
CA GLU A 85 4.13 -13.03 -6.72
C GLU A 85 2.75 -12.43 -6.97
N GLN A 86 1.73 -13.29 -7.00
CA GLN A 86 0.36 -12.90 -7.27
C GLN A 86 -0.20 -12.17 -6.04
N ARG A 87 -0.73 -10.97 -6.26
CA ARG A 87 -1.43 -10.22 -5.20
C ARG A 87 -2.86 -10.75 -5.02
N PRO A 88 -3.48 -10.57 -3.85
CA PRO A 88 -4.84 -11.08 -3.60
C PRO A 88 -5.93 -10.56 -4.56
N THR A 89 -5.76 -9.33 -5.07
CA THR A 89 -6.68 -8.68 -6.02
C THR A 89 -6.38 -9.01 -7.49
N GLU A 90 -5.30 -9.75 -7.73
CA GLU A 90 -4.86 -10.18 -9.05
C GLU A 90 -5.33 -11.60 -9.35
N ARG A 91 -5.67 -11.86 -10.60
CA ARG A 91 -6.04 -13.19 -11.11
C ARG A 91 -5.23 -13.53 -12.34
N LEU A 92 -4.84 -14.78 -12.43
CA LEU A 92 -4.18 -15.32 -13.61
C LEU A 92 -5.23 -15.70 -14.66
N VAL A 93 -5.17 -15.08 -15.84
CA VAL A 93 -6.22 -15.27 -16.87
C VAL A 93 -6.19 -16.69 -17.44
N LEU A 94 -5.03 -17.23 -17.81
CA LEU A 94 -4.95 -18.60 -18.31
C LEU A 94 -5.19 -19.62 -17.19
N GLY A 95 -4.59 -19.39 -16.00
CA GLY A 95 -4.69 -20.31 -14.88
C GLY A 95 -6.04 -20.35 -14.15
N GLU A 96 -6.81 -19.25 -14.14
CA GLU A 96 -8.02 -19.14 -13.33
C GLU A 96 -9.30 -18.80 -14.12
N PHE A 97 -9.19 -18.30 -15.36
CA PHE A 97 -10.36 -17.97 -16.18
C PHE A 97 -10.72 -19.08 -17.16
N LEU A 98 -9.75 -19.78 -17.73
CA LEU A 98 -10.01 -20.87 -18.66
C LEU A 98 -10.54 -22.12 -17.95
N ASP A 99 -11.37 -22.88 -18.66
CA ASP A 99 -12.06 -24.10 -18.20
C ASP A 99 -12.95 -23.94 -16.95
N ARG A 100 -13.10 -22.71 -16.43
CA ARG A 100 -14.06 -22.40 -15.37
C ARG A 100 -15.48 -22.46 -15.91
N ARG A 101 -16.38 -22.97 -15.06
CA ARG A 101 -17.81 -22.99 -15.34
C ARG A 101 -18.47 -21.73 -14.80
N VAL A 102 -19.29 -21.13 -15.63
CA VAL A 102 -19.96 -19.86 -15.39
C VAL A 102 -21.37 -19.89 -15.94
N ARG A 103 -22.21 -18.96 -15.50
CA ARG A 103 -23.60 -18.90 -15.93
C ARG A 103 -23.80 -17.75 -16.90
N LEU A 104 -24.55 -17.99 -17.97
CA LEU A 104 -25.01 -16.92 -18.84
C LEU A 104 -26.12 -16.13 -18.13
N VAL A 105 -26.00 -14.80 -18.09
CA VAL A 105 -26.95 -13.94 -17.37
C VAL A 105 -28.36 -14.01 -17.97
N GLU A 106 -28.49 -14.09 -19.30
CA GLU A 106 -29.79 -14.07 -19.98
C GLU A 106 -30.56 -15.39 -19.90
N THR A 107 -29.85 -16.52 -19.78
CA THR A 107 -30.45 -17.86 -19.93
C THR A 107 -30.25 -18.75 -18.71
N GLU A 108 -29.46 -18.29 -17.72
CA GLU A 108 -28.96 -19.05 -16.57
C GLU A 108 -28.25 -20.38 -16.91
N GLU A 109 -27.96 -20.63 -18.19
CA GLU A 109 -27.29 -21.84 -18.64
C GLU A 109 -25.83 -21.86 -18.17
N GLU A 110 -25.39 -23.01 -17.65
CA GLU A 110 -23.99 -23.26 -17.29
C GLU A 110 -23.15 -23.48 -18.56
N VAL A 111 -22.13 -22.64 -18.74
CA VAL A 111 -21.19 -22.67 -19.86
C VAL A 111 -19.75 -22.77 -19.35
N THR A 112 -18.87 -23.35 -20.15
CA THR A 112 -17.43 -23.44 -19.83
C THR A 112 -16.64 -22.42 -20.65
N VAL A 113 -15.79 -21.63 -20.02
CA VAL A 113 -14.90 -20.68 -20.71
C VAL A 113 -13.77 -21.44 -21.39
N LEU A 114 -13.61 -21.24 -22.70
CA LEU A 114 -12.55 -21.83 -23.52
C LEU A 114 -11.43 -20.85 -23.83
N ASP A 115 -11.76 -19.56 -23.95
CA ASP A 115 -10.78 -18.52 -24.23
C ASP A 115 -11.31 -17.15 -23.76
N VAL A 116 -10.40 -16.19 -23.60
CA VAL A 116 -10.71 -14.81 -23.20
C VAL A 116 -10.13 -13.87 -24.25
N ALA A 117 -10.90 -12.88 -24.69
CA ALA A 117 -10.40 -11.82 -25.57
C ALA A 117 -10.05 -10.59 -24.74
N ILE A 118 -8.87 -10.02 -24.99
CA ILE A 118 -8.44 -8.74 -24.45
C ILE A 118 -8.41 -7.68 -25.54
N GLN A 119 -8.69 -6.43 -25.18
CA GLN A 119 -8.59 -5.29 -26.08
C GLN A 119 -7.79 -4.16 -25.44
N GLN A 120 -7.08 -3.41 -26.28
CA GLN A 120 -6.44 -2.18 -25.85
C GLN A 120 -7.41 -1.00 -25.97
N LEU A 121 -7.53 -0.17 -24.94
CA LEU A 121 -8.36 1.03 -24.95
C LEU A 121 -7.64 2.19 -25.68
N PRO A 122 -8.30 2.91 -26.61
CA PRO A 122 -7.68 3.97 -27.41
C PRO A 122 -7.12 5.15 -26.61
N ALA A 123 -7.75 5.50 -25.48
CA ALA A 123 -7.46 6.74 -24.75
C ALA A 123 -6.28 6.64 -23.77
N ARG A 124 -5.97 5.44 -23.24
CA ARG A 124 -5.01 5.27 -22.12
C ARG A 124 -3.94 4.19 -22.33
N ARG A 125 -3.92 3.49 -23.48
CA ARG A 125 -3.11 2.27 -23.71
C ARG A 125 -3.36 1.13 -22.71
N ASP A 126 -4.33 1.26 -21.82
CA ASP A 126 -4.79 0.21 -20.92
C ASP A 126 -5.35 -0.98 -21.71
N TRP A 127 -5.18 -2.17 -21.16
CA TRP A 127 -5.77 -3.39 -21.70
C TRP A 127 -6.85 -3.90 -20.76
N GLU A 128 -7.95 -4.41 -21.30
CA GLU A 128 -9.04 -5.00 -20.52
C GLU A 128 -9.59 -6.26 -21.19
N ILE A 129 -10.26 -7.10 -20.41
CA ILE A 129 -10.99 -8.25 -20.92
C ILE A 129 -12.27 -7.76 -21.59
N ASP A 130 -12.48 -8.13 -22.84
CA ASP A 130 -13.64 -7.68 -23.64
C ASP A 130 -14.70 -8.79 -23.75
N LYS A 131 -14.29 -9.99 -24.15
CA LYS A 131 -15.20 -11.09 -24.48
C LYS A 131 -14.74 -12.43 -23.94
N TYR A 132 -15.68 -13.35 -23.76
CA TYR A 132 -15.43 -14.75 -23.51
C TYR A 132 -15.80 -15.61 -24.70
N PHE A 133 -14.95 -16.58 -25.02
CA PHE A 133 -15.32 -17.68 -25.89
C PHE A 133 -15.76 -18.85 -25.00
N VAL A 134 -17.03 -19.23 -25.07
CA VAL A 134 -17.64 -20.21 -24.17
C VAL A 134 -18.27 -21.36 -24.93
N ARG A 135 -18.50 -22.48 -24.23
CA ARG A 135 -19.14 -23.69 -24.75
C ARG A 135 -20.33 -24.07 -23.90
N LYS A 136 -21.48 -24.30 -24.55
CA LYS A 136 -22.72 -24.80 -23.92
C LYS A 136 -22.67 -26.32 -23.73
N GLY A 137 -23.12 -26.80 -22.58
CA GLY A 137 -23.41 -28.21 -22.31
C GLY A 137 -22.35 -28.99 -21.52
N ARG A 138 -22.80 -30.09 -20.91
CA ARG A 138 -22.02 -30.96 -20.00
C ARG A 138 -20.98 -31.77 -20.79
N GLY A 139 -19.70 -31.45 -20.64
CA GLY A 139 -18.59 -32.18 -21.26
C GLY A 139 -18.40 -33.58 -20.64
N GLY A 140 -19.09 -34.57 -21.19
CA GLY A 140 -18.81 -35.99 -20.96
C GLY A 140 -18.10 -36.60 -22.17
N ALA A 141 -17.20 -37.56 -21.93
CA ALA A 141 -16.29 -38.15 -22.93
C ALA A 141 -16.94 -38.80 -24.17
N LEU A 142 -18.28 -38.89 -24.26
CA LEU A 142 -18.98 -39.65 -25.29
C LEU A 142 -20.20 -38.97 -25.95
N ARG A 143 -20.41 -37.63 -25.87
CA ARG A 143 -21.57 -36.99 -26.55
C ARG A 143 -21.24 -35.68 -27.28
N ARG A 144 -22.04 -35.40 -28.32
CA ARG A 144 -21.92 -34.34 -29.34
C ARG A 144 -21.27 -33.05 -28.83
N LYS A 145 -20.30 -32.55 -29.61
CA LYS A 145 -19.61 -31.27 -29.47
C LYS A 145 -20.63 -30.16 -29.15
N GLY A 146 -20.61 -29.67 -27.92
CA GLY A 146 -21.46 -28.57 -27.47
C GLY A 146 -21.27 -27.32 -28.33
N GLU A 147 -22.32 -26.52 -28.49
CA GLU A 147 -22.30 -25.28 -29.25
C GLU A 147 -21.32 -24.28 -28.62
N THR A 148 -20.45 -23.69 -29.44
CA THR A 148 -19.49 -22.67 -29.01
C THR A 148 -19.96 -21.30 -29.46
N LEU A 149 -19.86 -20.31 -28.58
CA LEU A 149 -20.29 -18.95 -28.82
C LEU A 149 -19.33 -17.95 -28.18
N THR A 150 -19.24 -16.76 -28.76
CA THR A 150 -18.52 -15.63 -28.17
C THR A 150 -19.53 -14.71 -27.53
N VAL A 151 -19.37 -14.43 -26.24
CA VAL A 151 -20.24 -13.53 -25.46
C VAL A 151 -19.43 -12.37 -24.92
N GLU A 152 -20.10 -11.23 -24.74
CA GLU A 152 -19.52 -10.08 -24.06
C GLU A 152 -19.19 -10.44 -22.60
N TRP A 153 -18.20 -9.75 -22.02
CA TRP A 153 -17.85 -9.89 -20.60
C TRP A 153 -19.08 -9.85 -19.68
N SER A 154 -19.99 -8.91 -19.93
CA SER A 154 -21.20 -8.66 -19.11
C SER A 154 -22.26 -9.76 -19.18
N ALA A 155 -22.20 -10.63 -20.19
CA ALA A 155 -23.19 -11.69 -20.38
C ALA A 155 -22.91 -12.94 -19.52
N VAL A 156 -21.85 -12.93 -18.72
CA VAL A 156 -21.38 -14.06 -17.91
C VAL A 156 -21.25 -13.67 -16.43
N SER A 157 -21.83 -14.45 -15.53
CA SER A 157 -21.68 -14.32 -14.08
C SER A 157 -20.75 -15.41 -13.50
N GLY A 158 -20.07 -15.10 -12.38
CA GLY A 158 -19.18 -16.03 -11.66
C GLY A 158 -17.68 -15.70 -11.70
N PHE A 159 -17.28 -14.62 -12.37
CA PHE A 159 -15.92 -14.05 -12.33
C PHE A 159 -15.83 -12.67 -11.64
N SER A 160 -16.98 -12.05 -11.36
CA SER A 160 -17.07 -10.93 -10.44
C SER A 160 -16.84 -11.43 -9.01
N LEU A 161 -16.33 -10.55 -8.13
CA LEU A 161 -16.44 -10.76 -6.69
C LEU A 161 -17.95 -10.83 -6.37
N GLU A 162 -18.52 -12.03 -6.24
CA GLU A 162 -19.91 -12.18 -5.80
C GLU A 162 -20.03 -11.67 -4.36
N GLU A 163 -20.95 -10.73 -4.16
CA GLU A 163 -21.34 -10.14 -2.88
C GLU A 163 -21.88 -11.21 -1.93
N HIS A 164 -21.02 -11.85 -1.14
CA HIS A 164 -21.45 -12.51 0.09
C HIS A 164 -20.42 -12.26 1.19
N GLY A 165 -20.78 -11.37 2.14
CA GLY A 165 -20.42 -11.30 3.58
C GLY A 165 -18.99 -11.48 4.08
N GLN A 166 -18.17 -12.37 3.52
CA GLN A 166 -16.86 -12.78 4.03
C GLN A 166 -15.68 -11.96 3.47
N GLY A 167 -15.95 -10.95 2.65
CA GLY A 167 -14.90 -10.10 2.10
C GLY A 167 -14.42 -9.00 3.04
N ALA A 168 -15.28 -8.50 3.94
CA ALA A 168 -14.95 -7.33 4.77
C ALA A 168 -13.89 -7.69 5.81
N GLU A 169 -14.01 -8.84 6.46
CA GLU A 169 -13.05 -9.33 7.44
C GLU A 169 -11.61 -9.42 6.89
N ASN A 170 -11.43 -9.88 5.65
CA ASN A 170 -10.11 -9.93 5.02
C ASN A 170 -9.57 -8.53 4.67
N LEU A 171 -10.45 -7.58 4.34
CA LEU A 171 -10.06 -6.19 4.10
C LEU A 171 -9.70 -5.50 5.42
N VAL A 172 -10.51 -5.67 6.47
CA VAL A 172 -10.25 -5.17 7.83
C VAL A 172 -8.90 -5.68 8.34
N ALA A 173 -8.63 -6.99 8.26
CA ALA A 173 -7.34 -7.56 8.66
C ALA A 173 -6.15 -7.04 7.84
N THR A 174 -6.40 -6.55 6.62
CA THR A 174 -5.37 -5.88 5.80
C THR A 174 -5.20 -4.42 6.23
N PHE A 175 -6.31 -3.74 6.52
CA PHE A 175 -6.39 -2.31 6.85
C PHE A 175 -5.91 -1.99 8.28
N GLU A 176 -6.01 -2.93 9.22
CA GLU A 176 -5.44 -2.83 10.57
C GLU A 176 -3.93 -2.52 10.58
N ARG A 177 -3.21 -2.84 9.49
CA ARG A 177 -1.75 -2.65 9.40
C ARG A 177 -1.32 -1.44 8.59
N LEU A 178 -2.27 -0.78 7.93
CA LEU A 178 -2.01 0.38 7.10
C LEU A 178 -2.09 1.65 7.95
N ARG A 179 -1.64 2.79 7.41
CA ARG A 179 -1.90 4.08 8.06
C ARG A 179 -3.35 4.51 7.80
N PRO A 180 -3.96 5.32 8.69
CA PRO A 180 -5.31 5.83 8.48
C PRO A 180 -5.53 6.43 7.08
N ALA A 181 -4.65 7.35 6.65
CA ALA A 181 -4.69 7.93 5.30
C ALA A 181 -4.65 6.90 4.14
N ASP A 182 -3.89 5.80 4.29
CA ASP A 182 -3.86 4.74 3.26
C ASP A 182 -5.19 3.96 3.21
N VAL A 183 -5.82 3.77 4.38
CA VAL A 183 -7.14 3.12 4.49
C VAL A 183 -8.23 4.04 3.96
N ALA A 184 -8.20 5.33 4.30
CA ALA A 184 -9.10 6.36 3.79
C ALA A 184 -9.07 6.40 2.25
N ASN A 185 -7.88 6.51 1.65
CA ASN A 185 -7.75 6.47 0.18
C ASN A 185 -8.31 5.15 -0.39
N ALA A 186 -8.00 4.00 0.24
CA ALA A 186 -8.54 2.72 -0.21
C ALA A 186 -10.08 2.65 -0.12
N LEU A 187 -10.69 3.20 0.94
CA LEU A 187 -12.13 3.27 1.18
C LEU A 187 -12.82 4.23 0.21
N HIS A 188 -12.20 5.36 -0.10
CA HIS A 188 -12.71 6.36 -1.02
C HIS A 188 -13.00 5.75 -2.41
N HIS A 189 -12.11 4.89 -2.90
CA HIS A 189 -12.27 4.21 -4.20
C HIS A 189 -13.22 2.99 -4.19
N LEU A 190 -13.80 2.63 -3.05
CA LEU A 190 -14.80 1.55 -2.96
C LEU A 190 -16.17 2.04 -3.42
N SER A 191 -17.06 1.10 -3.76
CA SER A 191 -18.46 1.46 -4.00
C SER A 191 -19.13 1.87 -2.67
N PRO A 192 -20.11 2.79 -2.69
CA PRO A 192 -20.85 3.26 -1.50
C PRO A 192 -21.22 2.17 -0.49
N LYS A 193 -21.97 1.15 -0.96
CA LYS A 193 -22.37 -0.01 -0.14
C LYS A 193 -21.20 -0.72 0.53
N ARG A 194 -20.05 -0.81 -0.16
CA ARG A 194 -18.88 -1.54 0.30
C ARG A 194 -18.04 -0.73 1.28
N ARG A 195 -17.94 0.58 1.05
CA ARG A 195 -17.33 1.54 1.96
C ARG A 195 -18.01 1.45 3.33
N VAL A 196 -19.35 1.51 3.35
CA VAL A 196 -20.16 1.35 4.57
C VAL A 196 -19.98 -0.02 5.22
N GLU A 197 -19.96 -1.11 4.44
CA GLU A 197 -19.73 -2.46 4.98
C GLU A 197 -18.37 -2.61 5.67
N VAL A 198 -17.33 -1.97 5.13
CA VAL A 198 -15.98 -2.03 5.71
C VAL A 198 -15.86 -1.08 6.89
N ALA A 199 -16.37 0.15 6.78
CA ALA A 199 -16.41 1.10 7.89
C ALA A 199 -17.14 0.52 9.10
N ALA A 200 -18.31 -0.09 8.89
CA ALA A 200 -19.06 -0.75 9.95
C ALA A 200 -18.36 -1.99 10.56
N ALA A 201 -17.27 -2.47 9.95
CA ALA A 201 -16.49 -3.60 10.44
C ALA A 201 -15.19 -3.19 11.17
N LEU A 202 -14.76 -1.93 11.05
CA LEU A 202 -13.68 -1.36 11.88
C LEU A 202 -14.19 -1.17 13.31
N ASP A 203 -13.29 -1.11 14.30
CA ASP A 203 -13.59 -0.60 15.63
C ASP A 203 -13.73 0.93 15.63
N ASP A 204 -14.26 1.50 16.71
CA ASP A 204 -14.70 2.90 16.71
C ASP A 204 -13.51 3.87 16.69
N ASP A 205 -12.47 3.63 17.49
CA ASP A 205 -11.20 4.39 17.47
C ASP A 205 -10.58 4.36 16.07
N ARG A 206 -10.47 3.16 15.48
CA ARG A 206 -9.89 3.02 14.16
C ARG A 206 -10.73 3.65 13.05
N LEU A 207 -12.04 3.65 13.22
CA LEU A 207 -12.94 4.29 12.27
C LEU A 207 -12.84 5.81 12.36
N ALA A 208 -12.68 6.38 13.56
CA ALA A 208 -12.44 7.79 13.78
C ALA A 208 -11.18 8.26 13.03
N ASP A 209 -10.02 7.63 13.30
CA ASP A 209 -8.75 7.93 12.59
C ASP A 209 -8.91 7.95 11.06
N VAL A 210 -9.71 7.01 10.52
CA VAL A 210 -9.88 6.84 9.08
C VAL A 210 -10.86 7.85 8.51
N LEU A 211 -11.86 8.27 9.28
CA LEU A 211 -12.82 9.29 8.89
C LEU A 211 -12.16 10.67 8.80
N GLU A 212 -11.30 11.04 9.75
CA GLU A 212 -10.53 12.30 9.75
C GLU A 212 -9.74 12.50 8.43
N GLU A 213 -9.29 11.40 7.83
CA GLU A 213 -8.49 11.40 6.61
C GLU A 213 -9.34 11.27 5.32
N LEU A 214 -10.64 11.02 5.44
CA LEU A 214 -11.55 10.89 4.28
C LEU A 214 -12.05 12.26 3.80
N PRO A 215 -12.43 12.40 2.52
CA PRO A 215 -13.18 13.57 2.06
C PRO A 215 -14.53 13.69 2.78
N GLU A 216 -14.99 14.92 3.02
CA GLU A 216 -16.22 15.25 3.77
C GLU A 216 -17.47 14.48 3.27
N ASP A 217 -17.65 14.42 1.94
CA ASP A 217 -18.75 13.68 1.30
C ASP A 217 -18.80 12.20 1.73
N ASP A 218 -17.63 11.57 1.86
CA ASP A 218 -17.50 10.17 2.28
C ASP A 218 -17.72 10.01 3.78
N GLN A 219 -17.26 10.97 4.59
CA GLN A 219 -17.47 10.98 6.04
C GLN A 219 -18.96 11.02 6.36
N VAL A 220 -19.69 11.97 5.76
CA VAL A 220 -21.14 12.13 5.93
C VAL A 220 -21.90 10.90 5.45
N GLU A 221 -21.50 10.31 4.31
CA GLU A 221 -22.11 9.09 3.81
C GLU A 221 -21.96 7.91 4.80
N ILE A 222 -20.76 7.71 5.33
CA ILE A 222 -20.48 6.62 6.28
C ILE A 222 -21.25 6.84 7.57
N LEU A 223 -21.12 8.02 8.18
CA LEU A 223 -21.74 8.37 9.46
C LEU A 223 -23.27 8.23 9.38
N GLY A 224 -23.89 8.72 8.31
CA GLY A 224 -25.34 8.63 8.08
C GLY A 224 -25.87 7.20 7.84
N LYS A 225 -24.99 6.20 7.68
CA LYS A 225 -25.36 4.78 7.56
C LYS A 225 -25.05 3.96 8.81
N LEU A 226 -24.31 4.51 9.76
CA LEU A 226 -24.10 3.91 11.06
C LEU A 226 -25.37 3.99 11.90
N LYS A 227 -25.40 3.20 12.98
CA LYS A 227 -26.44 3.34 14.01
C LYS A 227 -26.11 4.59 14.83
N GLU A 228 -27.14 5.31 15.29
CA GLU A 228 -26.98 6.59 15.97
C GLU A 228 -26.04 6.50 17.19
N GLU A 229 -26.19 5.46 18.01
CA GLU A 229 -25.34 5.29 19.20
C GLU A 229 -23.88 5.10 18.81
N ARG A 230 -23.65 4.31 17.76
CA ARG A 230 -22.29 4.05 17.28
C ARG A 230 -21.68 5.25 16.57
N ALA A 231 -22.50 6.02 15.85
CA ALA A 231 -22.05 7.27 15.24
C ALA A 231 -21.60 8.25 16.33
N ALA A 232 -22.31 8.33 17.46
CA ALA A 232 -21.88 9.11 18.62
C ALA A 232 -20.57 8.55 19.21
N ASP A 233 -20.46 7.24 19.43
CA ASP A 233 -19.23 6.61 19.95
C ASP A 233 -18.00 6.91 19.06
N VAL A 234 -18.17 6.93 17.73
CA VAL A 234 -17.10 7.25 16.78
C VAL A 234 -16.73 8.75 16.83
N LEU A 235 -17.72 9.64 16.95
CA LEU A 235 -17.48 11.07 17.12
C LEU A 235 -16.79 11.39 18.45
N GLU A 236 -17.02 10.60 19.51
CA GLU A 236 -16.31 10.72 20.79
C GLU A 236 -14.85 10.26 20.72
N ALA A 237 -14.52 9.41 19.76
CA ALA A 237 -13.17 8.88 19.57
C ALA A 237 -12.34 9.70 18.55
N MET A 238 -12.97 10.65 17.87
CA MET A 238 -12.38 11.55 16.89
C MET A 238 -11.79 12.78 17.58
N ASP A 239 -10.79 13.40 16.96
CA ASP A 239 -10.28 14.68 17.43
C ASP A 239 -11.42 15.74 17.45
N PRO A 240 -11.56 16.55 18.53
CA PRO A 240 -12.73 17.41 18.71
C PRO A 240 -13.00 18.41 17.59
N ASP A 241 -11.95 18.88 16.93
CA ASP A 241 -11.98 19.76 15.76
C ASP A 241 -12.52 19.05 14.53
N ASP A 242 -12.00 17.87 14.19
CA ASP A 242 -12.54 17.05 13.09
C ASP A 242 -14.02 16.67 13.34
N ALA A 243 -14.37 16.35 14.59
CA ALA A 243 -15.76 16.07 14.96
C ALA A 243 -16.66 17.31 14.81
N ALA A 244 -16.16 18.50 15.11
CA ALA A 244 -16.89 19.76 14.93
C ALA A 244 -17.12 20.07 13.45
N ASP A 245 -16.12 19.84 12.61
CA ASP A 245 -16.20 20.05 11.16
C ASP A 245 -17.20 19.07 10.54
N LEU A 246 -17.07 17.77 10.83
CA LEU A 246 -18.00 16.75 10.33
C LEU A 246 -19.45 17.00 10.78
N LEU A 247 -19.68 17.36 12.04
CA LEU A 247 -21.01 17.68 12.52
C LEU A 247 -21.58 18.93 11.84
N SER A 248 -20.75 19.90 11.47
CA SER A 248 -21.19 21.14 10.82
C SER A 248 -21.80 20.89 9.44
N GLU A 249 -21.34 19.86 8.73
CA GLU A 249 -21.87 19.42 7.43
C GLU A 249 -23.20 18.66 7.52
N LEU A 250 -23.59 18.20 8.72
CA LEU A 250 -24.85 17.47 8.91
C LEU A 250 -26.06 18.40 9.03
N PRO A 251 -27.27 17.90 8.65
CA PRO A 251 -28.51 18.58 8.97
C PRO A 251 -28.66 18.84 10.47
N GLU A 252 -29.19 20.01 10.83
CA GLU A 252 -29.28 20.48 12.22
C GLU A 252 -30.01 19.50 13.18
N GLU A 253 -30.98 18.75 12.66
CA GLU A 253 -31.71 17.72 13.43
C GLU A 253 -30.84 16.49 13.73
N ASP A 254 -29.98 16.09 12.80
CA ASP A 254 -29.07 14.96 12.97
C ASP A 254 -27.93 15.34 13.93
N LYS A 255 -27.37 16.54 13.74
CA LYS A 255 -26.35 17.15 14.60
C LYS A 255 -26.76 17.17 16.08
N GLU A 256 -27.90 17.79 16.42
CA GLU A 256 -28.31 17.91 17.83
C GLU A 256 -28.63 16.55 18.45
N ARG A 257 -29.12 15.60 17.64
CA ARG A 257 -29.39 14.24 18.09
C ARG A 257 -28.10 13.48 18.42
N LEU A 258 -27.08 13.56 17.57
CA LEU A 258 -25.77 12.96 17.85
C LEU A 258 -25.10 13.61 19.07
N LEU A 259 -25.11 14.94 19.17
CA LEU A 259 -24.59 15.67 20.34
C LEU A 259 -25.34 15.37 21.65
N THR A 260 -26.57 14.88 21.59
CA THR A 260 -27.33 14.43 22.76
C THR A 260 -26.94 13.01 23.20
N LEU A 261 -26.50 12.18 22.25
CA LEU A 261 -26.05 10.82 22.51
C LEU A 261 -24.60 10.77 23.02
N MET A 262 -23.78 11.76 22.63
CA MET A 262 -22.41 11.90 23.09
C MET A 262 -22.32 12.14 24.61
N ARG A 263 -21.17 11.80 25.19
CA ARG A 263 -20.81 12.18 26.57
C ARG A 263 -20.87 13.70 26.74
N PRO A 264 -21.38 14.21 27.88
CA PRO A 264 -21.57 15.64 28.07
C PRO A 264 -20.30 16.50 27.95
N ASP A 265 -19.16 15.97 28.35
CA ASP A 265 -17.88 16.69 28.33
C ASP A 265 -17.38 16.81 26.88
N ASP A 266 -17.26 15.71 26.13
CA ASP A 266 -16.90 15.72 24.70
C ASP A 266 -17.87 16.58 23.87
N ALA A 267 -19.18 16.44 24.10
CA ALA A 267 -20.19 17.23 23.41
C ALA A 267 -20.13 18.73 23.77
N ALA A 268 -19.57 19.11 24.92
CA ALA A 268 -19.37 20.50 25.30
C ALA A 268 -18.16 21.11 24.58
N ASP A 269 -17.12 20.31 24.33
CA ASP A 269 -15.93 20.71 23.59
C ASP A 269 -16.24 20.93 22.11
N VAL A 270 -16.93 19.98 21.48
CA VAL A 270 -17.36 20.10 20.08
C VAL A 270 -18.33 21.29 19.89
N ARG A 271 -19.34 21.46 20.77
CA ARG A 271 -20.24 22.63 20.71
C ARG A 271 -19.51 23.97 20.84
N ARG A 272 -18.41 24.00 21.59
CA ARG A 272 -17.61 25.21 21.75
C ARG A 272 -16.87 25.52 20.45
N LEU A 273 -16.25 24.54 19.81
CA LEU A 273 -15.56 24.71 18.53
C LEU A 273 -16.50 25.20 17.42
N MET A 274 -17.68 24.59 17.32
CA MET A 274 -18.72 24.99 16.36
C MET A 274 -19.26 26.42 16.55
N SER A 275 -18.95 27.08 17.67
CA SER A 275 -19.35 28.48 17.91
C SER A 275 -18.41 29.50 17.26
N TYR A 276 -17.21 29.07 16.86
CA TYR A 276 -16.23 29.89 16.15
C TYR A 276 -16.46 29.85 14.64
N GLU A 277 -15.91 30.83 13.93
CA GLU A 277 -15.88 30.78 12.47
C GLU A 277 -14.81 29.77 12.03
N GLU A 278 -15.15 28.89 11.11
CA GLU A 278 -14.29 27.86 10.49
C GLU A 278 -12.89 28.40 10.15
N ARG A 279 -12.79 29.57 9.51
CA ARG A 279 -11.50 30.13 9.04
C ARG A 279 -10.79 31.01 10.07
N THR A 280 -10.95 30.71 11.36
CA THR A 280 -10.29 31.40 12.48
C THR A 280 -9.51 30.45 13.37
N ALA A 281 -8.64 30.98 14.23
CA ALA A 281 -7.88 30.16 15.18
C ALA A 281 -8.78 29.34 16.11
N GLY A 282 -9.97 29.82 16.45
CA GLY A 282 -10.94 29.07 17.25
C GLY A 282 -11.67 27.98 16.47
N GLY A 283 -11.84 28.13 15.16
CA GLY A 283 -12.40 27.08 14.29
C GLY A 283 -11.38 25.99 13.97
N LEU A 284 -10.10 26.35 13.87
CA LEU A 284 -8.99 25.46 13.51
C LEU A 284 -8.28 24.82 14.71
N MET A 285 -8.72 25.08 15.94
CA MET A 285 -8.02 24.57 17.12
C MET A 285 -8.64 23.28 17.60
N THR A 286 -7.79 22.38 18.09
CA THR A 286 -8.24 21.31 18.96
C THR A 286 -8.36 21.79 20.40
N THR A 287 -9.30 21.21 21.15
CA THR A 287 -9.50 21.50 22.59
C THR A 287 -8.66 20.60 23.51
N GLU A 288 -7.93 19.63 22.96
CA GLU A 288 -7.14 18.67 23.73
C GLU A 288 -5.61 18.80 23.55
N PRO A 289 -5.00 20.00 23.66
CA PRO A 289 -3.56 20.10 23.66
C PRO A 289 -2.95 19.53 24.95
N ILE A 290 -1.65 19.22 24.95
CA ILE A 290 -0.96 18.77 26.17
C ILE A 290 -0.85 19.92 27.19
N VAL A 291 -1.75 19.95 28.17
CA VAL A 291 -1.74 20.92 29.27
C VAL A 291 -1.08 20.33 30.52
N LEU A 292 -0.19 21.10 31.14
CA LEU A 292 0.40 20.78 32.44
C LEU A 292 0.36 21.97 33.40
N ARG A 293 0.33 21.65 34.68
CA ARG A 293 0.49 22.63 35.74
C ARG A 293 1.94 23.06 35.92
N PRO A 294 2.21 24.22 36.54
CA PRO A 294 3.57 24.74 36.69
C PRO A 294 4.44 23.88 37.61
N ASP A 295 3.82 23.12 38.51
CA ASP A 295 4.47 22.21 39.45
C ASP A 295 4.74 20.80 38.86
N ALA A 296 4.33 20.54 37.61
CA ALA A 296 4.67 19.31 36.91
C ALA A 296 6.17 19.23 36.61
N THR A 297 6.70 18.01 36.54
CA THR A 297 8.11 17.77 36.20
C THR A 297 8.31 17.54 34.71
N VAL A 298 9.54 17.69 34.23
CA VAL A 298 9.95 17.30 32.87
C VAL A 298 9.61 15.83 32.60
N ALA A 299 9.71 14.95 33.61
CA ALA A 299 9.32 13.56 33.48
C ALA A 299 7.81 13.40 33.18
N ASP A 300 6.96 14.16 33.87
CA ASP A 300 5.50 14.14 33.64
C ASP A 300 5.19 14.64 32.22
N ALA A 301 5.88 15.69 31.78
CA ALA A 301 5.73 16.22 30.42
C ALA A 301 6.16 15.24 29.33
N LEU A 302 7.32 14.61 29.49
CA LEU A 302 7.78 13.57 28.56
C LEU A 302 6.90 12.33 28.60
N ALA A 303 6.19 12.04 29.70
CA ALA A 303 5.23 10.95 29.75
C ALA A 303 4.00 11.26 28.87
N ARG A 304 3.49 12.49 28.91
CA ARG A 304 2.39 12.94 28.03
C ARG A 304 2.80 12.94 26.55
N VAL A 305 3.93 13.57 26.23
CA VAL A 305 4.48 13.66 24.86
C VAL A 305 4.73 12.29 24.20
N ARG A 306 4.85 11.22 24.99
CA ARG A 306 5.10 9.85 24.49
C ARG A 306 3.84 9.03 24.21
N GLN A 307 2.65 9.58 24.46
CA GLN A 307 1.39 8.93 24.08
C GLN A 307 1.35 8.77 22.55
N GLN A 308 0.93 7.60 22.07
CA GLN A 308 0.97 7.27 20.65
C GLN A 308 -0.20 7.86 19.87
N ASP A 309 -1.28 8.15 20.58
CA ASP A 309 -2.54 8.64 20.02
C ASP A 309 -2.46 10.15 19.71
N LEU A 310 -1.44 10.85 20.23
CA LEU A 310 -1.22 12.26 19.92
C LEU A 310 -0.55 12.45 18.56
N SER A 311 -1.08 13.38 17.77
CA SER A 311 -0.44 13.79 16.52
C SER A 311 0.99 14.30 16.77
N PRO A 312 1.93 14.12 15.82
CA PRO A 312 3.29 14.63 15.96
C PRO A 312 3.35 16.14 16.21
N ALA A 313 2.39 16.91 15.70
CA ALA A 313 2.31 18.35 15.88
C ALA A 313 1.90 18.72 17.31
N LEU A 314 0.87 18.06 17.87
CA LEU A 314 0.45 18.24 19.26
C LEU A 314 1.52 17.76 20.24
N ALA A 315 2.15 16.61 19.97
CA ALA A 315 3.22 16.06 20.80
C ALA A 315 4.49 16.93 20.85
N ALA A 316 4.64 17.88 19.93
CA ALA A 316 5.84 18.72 19.88
C ALA A 316 5.89 19.81 20.97
N GLN A 317 4.77 20.13 21.61
CA GLN A 317 4.67 21.25 22.56
C GLN A 317 3.83 20.89 23.78
N VAL A 318 4.14 21.52 24.91
CA VAL A 318 3.40 21.37 26.17
C VAL A 318 3.04 22.76 26.67
N TYR A 319 1.76 22.98 26.95
CA TYR A 319 1.25 24.26 27.41
C TYR A 319 1.17 24.26 28.94
N VAL A 320 1.77 25.27 29.57
CA VAL A 320 1.79 25.39 31.03
C VAL A 320 0.72 26.38 31.47
N CYS A 321 -0.28 25.89 32.19
CA CYS A 321 -1.44 26.66 32.64
C CYS A 321 -1.66 26.56 34.15
N ARG A 322 -2.43 27.49 34.71
CA ARG A 322 -3.05 27.33 36.03
C ARG A 322 -4.25 26.40 35.91
N SER A 323 -4.65 25.76 37.02
CA SER A 323 -5.85 24.92 37.05
C SER A 323 -7.12 25.65 36.59
N PRO A 324 -8.08 24.96 35.96
CA PRO A 324 -8.13 23.51 35.70
C PRO A 324 -7.14 23.01 34.63
N ASP A 325 -6.95 21.69 34.58
CA ASP A 325 -5.96 21.02 33.72
C ASP A 325 -6.54 20.66 32.32
N GLU A 326 -7.85 20.86 32.13
CA GLU A 326 -8.59 20.70 30.86
C GLU A 326 -8.93 22.08 30.29
N THR A 327 -9.14 22.18 28.97
CA THR A 327 -9.56 23.43 28.34
C THR A 327 -11.06 23.68 28.54
N PRO A 328 -11.52 24.92 28.72
CA PRO A 328 -10.75 26.13 29.00
C PRO A 328 -10.00 26.05 30.35
N THR A 329 -8.70 26.30 30.31
CA THR A 329 -7.83 26.20 31.49
C THR A 329 -7.90 27.47 32.34
N GLY A 330 -7.12 27.54 33.43
CA GLY A 330 -6.81 28.83 34.06
C GLY A 330 -5.81 29.64 33.22
N LYS A 331 -5.20 30.65 33.85
CA LYS A 331 -4.22 31.51 33.16
C LYS A 331 -3.09 30.72 32.48
N TYR A 332 -2.93 30.91 31.17
CA TYR A 332 -1.80 30.46 30.36
C TYR A 332 -0.51 31.16 30.77
N LEU A 333 0.56 30.39 30.99
CA LEU A 333 1.86 30.91 31.43
C LEU A 333 2.93 30.86 30.34
N GLY A 334 2.79 29.97 29.36
CA GLY A 334 3.72 29.79 28.27
C GLY A 334 3.79 28.34 27.78
N THR A 335 4.67 28.09 26.81
CA THR A 335 4.85 26.78 26.17
C THR A 335 6.22 26.19 26.50
N VAL A 336 6.34 24.87 26.46
CA VAL A 336 7.62 24.15 26.55
C VAL A 336 7.71 23.21 25.36
N HIS A 337 8.68 23.46 24.48
CA HIS A 337 8.95 22.59 23.35
C HIS A 337 9.53 21.24 23.80
N PHE A 338 9.15 20.14 23.14
CA PHE A 338 9.63 18.80 23.48
C PHE A 338 11.17 18.69 23.46
N GLN A 339 11.83 19.42 22.56
CA GLN A 339 13.30 19.46 22.47
C GLN A 339 13.94 20.05 23.72
N ARG A 340 13.26 21.01 24.37
CA ARG A 340 13.70 21.60 25.64
C ARG A 340 13.59 20.57 26.75
N LEU A 341 12.47 19.84 26.83
CA LEU A 341 12.26 18.76 27.80
C LEU A 341 13.37 17.69 27.72
N LEU A 342 13.84 17.33 26.52
CA LEU A 342 14.91 16.35 26.33
C LEU A 342 16.30 16.82 26.79
N ARG A 343 16.49 18.13 27.00
CA ARG A 343 17.79 18.73 27.38
C ARG A 343 17.89 19.00 28.88
N ASP A 344 16.79 18.93 29.61
CA ASP A 344 16.71 19.22 31.03
C ASP A 344 16.53 17.95 31.88
N PRO A 345 17.01 17.92 33.13
CA PRO A 345 16.85 16.75 34.00
C PRO A 345 15.37 16.39 34.24
N PRO A 346 15.00 15.10 34.34
CA PRO A 346 13.59 14.68 34.47
C PRO A 346 12.85 15.24 35.70
N PHE A 347 13.56 15.56 36.78
CA PHE A 347 12.96 16.10 38.02
C PHE A 347 12.80 17.62 38.01
N THR A 348 13.29 18.31 36.97
CA THR A 348 13.16 19.77 36.83
C THR A 348 11.69 20.13 36.64
N LEU A 349 11.25 21.24 37.25
CA LEU A 349 9.88 21.73 37.08
C LEU A 349 9.71 22.40 35.71
N VAL A 350 8.59 22.13 35.03
CA VAL A 350 8.29 22.73 33.72
C VAL A 350 8.20 24.26 33.81
N SER A 351 7.76 24.81 34.94
CA SER A 351 7.73 26.27 35.17
C SER A 351 9.08 26.96 35.08
N SER A 352 10.19 26.22 35.25
CA SER A 352 11.54 26.79 35.22
C SER A 352 12.12 26.90 33.81
N ILE A 353 11.49 26.25 32.84
CA ILE A 353 11.95 26.14 31.44
C ILE A 353 10.88 26.58 30.44
N VAL A 354 9.80 27.20 30.92
CA VAL A 354 8.70 27.73 30.12
C VAL A 354 9.19 28.90 29.26
N ASP A 355 8.78 28.89 27.99
CA ASP A 355 8.91 30.00 27.07
C ASP A 355 7.64 30.85 27.13
N SER A 356 7.79 32.09 27.60
CA SER A 356 6.72 33.09 27.69
C SER A 356 6.86 34.22 26.67
N ASP A 357 7.84 34.13 25.76
CA ASP A 357 8.12 35.18 24.77
C ASP A 357 7.18 35.08 23.56
N LEU A 358 6.60 33.89 23.32
CA LEU A 358 5.60 33.66 22.28
C LEU A 358 4.22 34.21 22.70
N VAL A 359 3.75 35.22 21.96
CA VAL A 359 2.43 35.82 22.16
C VAL A 359 1.36 34.83 21.68
N PRO A 360 0.38 34.44 22.52
CA PRO A 360 -0.68 33.52 22.11
C PRO A 360 -1.69 34.19 21.16
N LEU A 361 -2.45 33.39 20.43
CA LEU A 361 -3.43 33.86 19.45
C LEU A 361 -4.83 34.01 20.09
N PRO A 362 -5.56 35.10 19.81
CA PRO A 362 -7.01 35.18 20.07
C PRO A 362 -7.80 34.19 19.21
N PRO A 363 -8.96 33.67 19.66
CA PRO A 363 -9.76 32.71 18.89
C PRO A 363 -10.32 33.30 17.58
N ASP A 364 -10.56 34.60 17.51
CA ASP A 364 -11.04 35.30 16.31
C ASP A 364 -9.91 35.63 15.30
N THR A 365 -8.68 35.17 15.55
CA THR A 365 -7.55 35.41 14.64
C THR A 365 -7.81 34.72 13.30
N PRO A 366 -7.81 35.44 12.16
CA PRO A 366 -8.12 34.85 10.86
C PRO A 366 -6.99 33.95 10.35
N LEU A 367 -7.34 32.90 9.62
CA LEU A 367 -6.41 31.89 9.09
C LEU A 367 -5.12 32.47 8.47
N PRO A 368 -5.13 33.49 7.58
CA PRO A 368 -3.88 34.02 7.00
C PRO A 368 -2.90 34.58 8.04
N THR A 369 -3.43 35.12 9.15
CA THR A 369 -2.62 35.59 10.27
C THR A 369 -2.07 34.42 11.07
N VAL A 370 -2.86 33.38 11.32
CA VAL A 370 -2.42 32.12 11.94
C VAL A 370 -1.30 31.47 11.13
N THR A 371 -1.49 31.31 9.81
CA THR A 371 -0.47 30.78 8.90
C THR A 371 0.82 31.59 8.96
N SER A 372 0.72 32.92 8.89
CA SER A 372 1.89 33.80 8.93
C SER A 372 2.62 33.72 10.27
N TYR A 373 1.88 33.56 11.38
CA TYR A 373 2.43 33.39 12.71
C TYR A 373 3.22 32.08 12.83
N LEU A 374 2.62 30.94 12.47
CA LEU A 374 3.30 29.64 12.49
C LEU A 374 4.57 29.65 11.62
N ALA A 375 4.49 30.21 10.41
CA ALA A 375 5.62 30.31 9.50
C ALA A 375 6.73 31.24 10.00
N ALA A 376 6.40 32.42 10.53
CA ALA A 376 7.39 33.40 10.99
C ALA A 376 8.21 32.88 12.18
N TYR A 377 7.58 32.11 13.06
CA TYR A 377 8.21 31.57 14.27
C TYR A 377 8.66 30.11 14.12
N ASN A 378 8.50 29.50 12.94
CA ASN A 378 8.78 28.08 12.66
C ASN A 378 8.11 27.14 13.67
N LEU A 379 6.84 27.41 13.99
CA LEU A 379 6.06 26.65 14.94
C LEU A 379 5.25 25.57 14.23
N VAL A 380 5.08 24.43 14.89
CA VAL A 380 4.21 23.33 14.46
C VAL A 380 2.84 23.34 15.13
N SER A 381 2.68 24.19 16.15
CA SER A 381 1.41 24.42 16.84
C SER A 381 1.45 25.77 17.56
N ALA A 382 0.30 26.42 17.76
CA ALA A 382 0.15 27.71 18.40
C ALA A 382 -0.96 27.71 19.46
N PRO A 383 -0.74 28.29 20.66
CA PRO A 383 -1.76 28.37 21.71
C PRO A 383 -2.84 29.40 21.36
N VAL A 384 -4.10 29.03 21.62
CA VAL A 384 -5.25 29.93 21.51
C VAL A 384 -5.74 30.30 22.90
N VAL A 385 -5.85 31.59 23.20
CA VAL A 385 -6.29 32.10 24.52
C VAL A 385 -7.43 33.08 24.39
N ASP A 386 -8.32 33.08 25.38
CA ASP A 386 -9.39 34.07 25.49
C ASP A 386 -8.90 35.42 26.04
N GLU A 387 -9.80 36.40 26.12
CA GLU A 387 -9.52 37.73 26.68
C GLU A 387 -9.09 37.69 28.17
N SER A 388 -9.46 36.63 28.90
CA SER A 388 -9.08 36.43 30.31
C SER A 388 -7.67 35.84 30.46
N GLY A 389 -7.06 35.41 29.36
CA GLY A 389 -5.77 34.74 29.29
C GLY A 389 -5.84 33.25 29.61
N SER A 390 -7.01 32.63 29.49
CA SER A 390 -7.24 31.20 29.67
C SER A 390 -6.95 30.47 28.36
N LEU A 391 -6.21 29.35 28.40
CA LEU A 391 -5.97 28.54 27.20
C LEU A 391 -7.26 27.83 26.80
N LEU A 392 -7.71 28.06 25.58
CA LEU A 392 -8.89 27.44 24.98
C LEU A 392 -8.55 26.18 24.17
N GLY A 393 -7.37 26.13 23.59
CA GLY A 393 -6.94 25.08 22.68
C GLY A 393 -5.61 25.39 22.01
N ALA A 394 -5.26 24.62 20.99
CA ALA A 394 -4.11 24.88 20.15
C ALA A 394 -4.42 24.58 18.69
N VAL A 395 -3.91 25.42 17.79
CA VAL A 395 -3.99 25.20 16.34
C VAL A 395 -2.73 24.48 15.88
N THR A 396 -2.85 23.38 15.14
CA THR A 396 -1.68 22.69 14.59
C THR A 396 -1.34 23.18 13.18
N VAL A 397 -0.15 22.83 12.70
CA VAL A 397 0.28 23.23 11.36
C VAL A 397 -0.42 22.41 10.28
N ASP A 398 -0.81 21.19 10.58
CA ASP A 398 -1.53 20.25 9.74
C ASP A 398 -2.93 20.79 9.39
N ASP A 399 -3.71 21.23 10.38
CA ASP A 399 -5.06 21.80 10.17
C ASP A 399 -4.99 23.08 9.32
N VAL A 400 -3.95 23.89 9.56
CA VAL A 400 -3.69 25.09 8.77
C VAL A 400 -3.31 24.74 7.34
N LEU A 401 -2.52 23.69 7.13
CA LEU A 401 -2.16 23.23 5.79
C LEU A 401 -3.38 22.71 5.04
N ASP A 402 -4.28 22.03 5.72
CA ASP A 402 -5.52 21.51 5.14
C ASP A 402 -6.34 22.62 4.46
N HIS A 403 -6.54 23.72 5.17
CA HIS A 403 -7.27 24.90 4.68
C HIS A 403 -6.52 25.76 3.64
N LEU A 404 -5.24 25.49 3.42
CA LEU A 404 -4.41 26.15 2.40
C LEU A 404 -4.31 25.33 1.11
N LEU A 405 -4.52 24.02 1.19
CA LEU A 405 -4.56 23.15 0.03
C LEU A 405 -5.89 23.31 -0.73
N PRO A 406 -5.95 22.94 -2.02
CA PRO A 406 -7.21 22.92 -2.77
C PRO A 406 -8.23 21.98 -2.11
N GLU A 407 -9.52 22.32 -2.15
CA GLU A 407 -10.61 21.53 -1.53
C GLU A 407 -10.58 20.03 -1.93
N ASP A 408 -10.13 19.71 -3.16
CA ASP A 408 -10.05 18.35 -3.69
C ASP A 408 -8.71 17.62 -3.43
N TRP A 409 -7.83 18.16 -2.56
CA TRP A 409 -6.51 17.57 -2.33
C TRP A 409 -6.58 16.16 -1.71
N ARG A 410 -7.62 15.87 -0.91
CA ARG A 410 -7.89 14.52 -0.35
C ARG A 410 -8.43 13.53 -1.39
N GLU A 411 -8.99 14.00 -2.50
CA GLU A 411 -9.52 13.14 -3.58
C GLU A 411 -8.44 12.66 -4.56
N THR A 412 -7.30 13.35 -4.60
CA THR A 412 -6.24 13.10 -5.57
C THR A 412 -5.16 12.19 -5.00
N ASP A 413 -4.90 11.07 -5.69
CA ASP A 413 -3.80 10.16 -5.33
C ASP A 413 -2.48 10.94 -5.29
N PHE A 414 -1.83 10.98 -4.11
CA PHE A 414 -0.48 11.52 -3.93
C PHE A 414 0.54 10.62 -4.66
N HIS A 415 0.58 10.73 -5.98
CA HIS A 415 1.57 10.11 -6.84
C HIS A 415 2.50 11.20 -7.36
N GLY A 416 3.76 11.14 -6.95
CA GLY A 416 4.82 12.08 -7.31
C GLY A 416 5.06 12.16 -8.83
N GLU A 417 4.21 12.89 -9.54
CA GLU A 417 4.38 13.24 -10.95
C GLU A 417 5.55 14.22 -11.18
N GLY A 418 6.09 14.82 -10.10
CA GLY A 418 7.18 15.80 -10.18
C GLY A 418 8.57 15.26 -10.53
N ALA A 419 8.84 13.95 -10.40
CA ALA A 419 10.17 13.40 -10.66
C ALA A 419 10.41 12.97 -12.12
N SER A 420 9.36 12.83 -12.94
CA SER A 420 9.49 12.36 -14.32
C SER A 420 9.63 13.49 -15.36
N ALA A 421 9.41 14.75 -14.97
CA ALA A 421 9.40 15.89 -15.90
C ALA A 421 10.80 16.44 -16.24
N MET A 422 11.85 16.09 -15.48
CA MET A 422 13.21 16.64 -15.67
C MET A 422 14.18 15.73 -16.44
N ALA A 423 13.74 14.56 -16.90
CA ALA A 423 14.59 13.61 -17.65
C ALA A 423 14.29 13.54 -19.16
N GLY A 424 13.39 14.41 -19.66
CA GLY A 424 12.84 14.33 -21.01
C GLY A 424 13.65 15.00 -22.13
N GLU A 425 14.68 15.80 -21.82
CA GLU A 425 15.19 16.79 -22.79
C GLU A 425 16.62 16.54 -23.33
N GLU A 426 17.22 15.38 -23.10
CA GLU A 426 18.60 15.11 -23.60
C GLU A 426 18.78 13.87 -24.50
N ARG A 427 17.72 13.21 -24.96
CA ARG A 427 17.86 12.01 -25.83
C ARG A 427 17.30 12.15 -27.25
N SER A 428 17.41 13.35 -27.83
CA SER A 428 17.08 13.58 -29.25
C SER A 428 18.32 13.81 -30.13
N LYS A 429 19.39 13.02 -29.99
CA LYS A 429 20.49 12.97 -30.97
C LYS A 429 21.40 11.75 -30.76
N ALA A 430 21.05 10.61 -31.36
CA ALA A 430 22.03 9.63 -31.85
C ALA A 430 21.36 8.47 -32.59
N SER A 431 22.10 7.98 -33.59
CA SER A 431 21.99 6.73 -34.33
C SER A 431 20.77 6.54 -35.24
N SER A 432 20.88 7.14 -36.43
CA SER A 432 20.63 6.41 -37.66
C SER A 432 21.64 5.27 -37.84
N THR A 433 21.23 4.28 -38.66
CA THR A 433 22.01 3.25 -39.38
C THR A 433 21.85 1.82 -38.85
N GLY A 434 21.39 0.92 -39.72
CA GLY A 434 21.57 -0.52 -39.56
C GLY A 434 20.35 -1.37 -39.90
N ALA A 435 20.11 -1.60 -41.19
CA ALA A 435 19.17 -2.61 -41.66
C ALA A 435 19.74 -4.03 -41.49
N SER A 436 18.90 -4.99 -41.09
CA SER A 436 18.97 -6.35 -41.63
C SER A 436 17.62 -7.04 -41.50
N GLY A 437 17.20 -7.69 -42.57
CA GLY A 437 15.88 -8.27 -42.75
C GLY A 437 15.68 -9.55 -41.92
N LEU A 438 14.49 -9.67 -41.34
CA LEU A 438 13.90 -10.94 -40.97
C LEU A 438 12.50 -11.05 -41.56
N MET A 439 12.30 -12.19 -42.18
CA MET A 439 11.16 -12.64 -42.97
C MET A 439 9.86 -12.61 -42.13
N ARG A 440 8.87 -11.84 -42.58
CA ARG A 440 7.52 -11.80 -41.97
C ARG A 440 6.82 -13.15 -42.19
N PRO A 441 6.41 -13.89 -41.14
CA PRO A 441 5.51 -15.03 -41.30
C PRO A 441 4.09 -14.53 -41.63
N PRO A 442 3.22 -15.38 -42.21
CA PRO A 442 1.86 -14.99 -42.60
C PRO A 442 1.06 -14.53 -41.38
N ARG A 443 0.36 -13.39 -41.52
CA ARG A 443 -0.48 -12.79 -40.48
C ARG A 443 -1.59 -13.76 -40.07
N THR A 444 -1.43 -14.42 -38.93
CA THR A 444 -2.53 -15.12 -38.27
C THR A 444 -3.43 -14.08 -37.62
N ARG A 445 -4.73 -14.17 -37.87
CA ARG A 445 -5.75 -13.26 -37.30
C ARG A 445 -5.88 -13.51 -35.79
N LEU A 446 -5.37 -12.56 -34.99
CA LEU A 446 -5.39 -12.60 -33.51
C LEU A 446 -6.79 -12.34 -32.92
N ASP A 447 -7.69 -11.82 -33.74
CA ASP A 447 -9.08 -11.46 -33.45
C ASP A 447 -10.04 -12.66 -33.44
N GLN A 448 -9.56 -13.87 -33.74
CA GLN A 448 -10.38 -15.09 -33.75
C GLN A 448 -9.84 -16.14 -32.76
N PRO A 449 -10.72 -16.84 -32.02
CA PRO A 449 -10.31 -17.85 -31.07
C PRO A 449 -9.67 -19.05 -31.78
N LYS A 450 -8.65 -19.67 -31.18
CA LYS A 450 -8.09 -20.93 -31.71
C LYS A 450 -9.15 -22.03 -31.59
N ALA A 451 -9.48 -22.71 -32.70
CA ALA A 451 -10.23 -23.95 -32.63
C ALA A 451 -9.45 -24.95 -31.74
N PRO A 452 -10.10 -25.62 -30.76
CA PRO A 452 -9.39 -26.49 -29.84
C PRO A 452 -8.78 -27.66 -30.63
N GLY A 453 -7.46 -27.60 -30.81
CA GLY A 453 -6.67 -28.75 -31.23
C GLY A 453 -6.73 -29.77 -30.10
N LEU A 454 -7.04 -31.01 -30.46
CA LEU A 454 -7.11 -32.16 -29.55
C LEU A 454 -5.80 -32.24 -28.72
N LYS A 455 -5.80 -31.76 -27.49
CA LYS A 455 -4.85 -32.20 -26.47
C LYS A 455 -5.55 -33.27 -25.65
N LEU A 456 -5.23 -34.52 -25.95
CA LEU A 456 -5.83 -35.72 -25.35
C LEU A 456 -5.17 -36.10 -24.02
N LEU A 457 -4.48 -35.16 -23.37
CA LEU A 457 -3.79 -35.41 -22.12
C LEU A 457 -4.47 -34.58 -21.02
N PRO A 458 -4.97 -35.21 -19.94
CA PRO A 458 -5.40 -34.48 -18.76
C PRO A 458 -4.24 -33.60 -18.30
N GLU A 459 -4.53 -32.31 -18.02
CA GLU A 459 -3.53 -31.43 -17.46
C GLU A 459 -3.20 -31.92 -16.05
N TYR A 460 -2.07 -32.62 -15.99
CA TYR A 460 -1.50 -33.17 -14.77
C TYR A 460 -0.97 -31.99 -13.96
N ASP A 461 -1.50 -31.77 -12.76
CA ASP A 461 -0.98 -30.80 -11.80
C ASP A 461 0.18 -31.46 -11.01
N PRO A 462 1.46 -31.20 -11.38
CA PRO A 462 2.60 -31.76 -10.68
C PRO A 462 2.73 -31.23 -9.24
N GLU A 463 2.04 -30.15 -8.86
CA GLU A 463 2.08 -29.59 -7.50
C GLU A 463 1.10 -30.27 -6.54
N ALA A 464 -0.12 -30.62 -6.98
CA ALA A 464 -1.05 -31.43 -6.19
C ALA A 464 -0.50 -32.84 -5.94
N PHE A 465 0.01 -33.51 -6.98
CA PHE A 465 0.61 -34.84 -6.83
C PHE A 465 1.93 -34.80 -6.03
N GLY A 466 2.68 -33.70 -6.14
CA GLY A 466 3.88 -33.46 -5.34
C GLY A 466 3.59 -33.32 -3.84
N ARG A 467 2.59 -32.51 -3.47
CA ARG A 467 2.17 -32.34 -2.06
C ARG A 467 1.63 -33.64 -1.45
N PHE A 468 0.92 -34.44 -2.25
CA PHE A 468 0.44 -35.76 -1.86
C PHE A 468 1.59 -36.76 -1.63
N SER A 469 2.55 -36.82 -2.55
CA SER A 469 3.74 -37.67 -2.45
C SER A 469 4.63 -37.29 -1.26
N GLU A 470 4.78 -35.99 -0.98
CA GLU A 470 5.54 -35.49 0.18
C GLU A 470 4.89 -35.87 1.52
N ARG A 471 3.55 -35.88 1.59
CA ARG A 471 2.81 -36.34 2.78
C ARG A 471 2.95 -37.85 2.98
N ILE A 472 2.90 -38.62 1.89
CA ILE A 472 3.09 -40.08 1.92
C ILE A 472 4.51 -40.45 2.31
N ALA A 473 5.53 -39.77 1.77
CA ALA A 473 6.93 -40.02 2.09
C ALA A 473 7.24 -39.74 3.58
N ARG A 474 6.73 -38.63 4.13
CA ARG A 474 6.84 -38.34 5.58
C ARG A 474 6.12 -39.38 6.44
N PHE A 475 4.96 -39.86 6.00
CA PHE A 475 4.22 -40.90 6.71
C PHE A 475 4.97 -42.25 6.70
N LEU A 476 5.47 -42.69 5.53
CA LEU A 476 6.26 -43.92 5.37
C LEU A 476 7.58 -43.87 6.15
N GLY A 477 8.20 -42.69 6.27
CA GLY A 477 9.45 -42.48 7.03
C GLY A 477 9.27 -42.41 8.55
N THR A 478 8.04 -42.46 9.07
CA THR A 478 7.78 -42.38 10.51
C THR A 478 7.68 -43.78 11.13
N GLY A 479 8.23 -44.01 12.33
CA GLY A 479 8.14 -45.31 13.03
C GLY A 479 6.70 -45.83 13.27
N ARG A 480 5.71 -44.93 13.26
CA ARG A 480 4.27 -45.26 13.37
C ARG A 480 3.75 -46.09 12.20
N PHE A 481 4.31 -45.93 11.00
CA PHE A 481 3.92 -46.71 9.83
C PHE A 481 4.29 -48.19 9.99
N ILE A 482 5.50 -48.46 10.50
CA ILE A 482 5.99 -49.82 10.76
C ILE A 482 5.07 -50.54 11.75
N VAL A 483 4.66 -49.84 12.82
CA VAL A 483 3.72 -50.38 13.82
C VAL A 483 2.37 -50.75 13.18
N TRP A 484 1.79 -49.85 12.37
CA TRP A 484 0.52 -50.11 11.69
C TRP A 484 0.60 -51.27 10.70
N MET A 485 1.65 -51.32 9.88
CA MET A 485 1.85 -52.43 8.93
C MET A 485 2.04 -53.76 9.64
N THR A 486 2.79 -53.78 10.74
CA THR A 486 2.99 -54.99 11.55
C THR A 486 1.64 -55.47 12.13
N LEU A 487 0.82 -54.56 12.63
CA LEU A 487 -0.51 -54.88 13.14
C LEU A 487 -1.43 -55.44 12.05
N ILE A 488 -1.43 -54.85 10.85
CA ILE A 488 -2.22 -55.34 9.71
C ILE A 488 -1.79 -56.76 9.32
N ILE A 489 -0.48 -57.03 9.24
CA ILE A 489 0.03 -58.37 8.93
C ILE A 489 -0.39 -59.38 10.01
N ILE A 490 -0.27 -59.02 11.29
CA ILE A 490 -0.70 -59.87 12.41
C ILE A 490 -2.19 -60.18 12.30
N VAL A 491 -3.04 -59.18 12.08
CA VAL A 491 -4.49 -59.35 11.94
C VAL A 491 -4.83 -60.21 10.72
N TRP A 492 -4.16 -60.01 9.60
CA TRP A 492 -4.38 -60.78 8.38
C TRP A 492 -4.05 -62.27 8.57
N VAL A 493 -2.90 -62.55 9.19
CA VAL A 493 -2.46 -63.92 9.49
C VAL A 493 -3.39 -64.55 10.53
N ALA A 494 -3.71 -63.84 11.61
CA ALA A 494 -4.62 -64.30 12.64
C ALA A 494 -6.00 -64.68 12.06
N TRP A 495 -6.55 -63.82 11.20
CA TRP A 495 -7.83 -64.06 10.54
C TRP A 495 -7.79 -65.31 9.67
N ASN A 496 -6.80 -65.43 8.78
CA ASN A 496 -6.74 -66.54 7.84
C ASN A 496 -6.30 -67.87 8.47
N VAL A 497 -5.71 -67.87 9.67
CA VAL A 497 -5.37 -69.08 10.44
C VAL A 497 -6.53 -69.56 11.31
N TRP A 498 -7.23 -68.64 12.01
CA TRP A 498 -8.22 -69.01 13.03
C TRP A 498 -9.67 -68.90 12.58
N ALA A 499 -9.99 -68.20 11.49
CA ALA A 499 -11.37 -68.12 11.00
C ALA A 499 -11.91 -69.51 10.55
N PRO A 500 -13.24 -69.72 10.53
CA PRO A 500 -13.86 -70.91 9.92
C PRO A 500 -13.45 -71.08 8.45
N LYS A 501 -13.40 -72.31 7.95
CA LYS A 501 -12.91 -72.61 6.59
C LYS A 501 -13.70 -71.90 5.49
N GLU A 502 -14.97 -71.57 5.70
CA GLU A 502 -15.76 -70.83 4.70
C GLU A 502 -15.39 -69.34 4.59
N LEU A 503 -14.65 -68.78 5.56
CA LEU A 503 -14.32 -67.34 5.66
C LEU A 503 -12.83 -67.04 5.48
N ARG A 504 -12.00 -68.07 5.24
CA ARG A 504 -10.59 -67.92 4.88
C ARG A 504 -10.50 -67.65 3.39
N TRP A 505 -9.81 -66.60 3.02
CA TRP A 505 -9.65 -66.18 1.63
C TRP A 505 -8.19 -66.14 1.19
N ASP A 506 -7.24 -66.30 2.12
CA ASP A 506 -5.81 -66.40 1.85
C ASP A 506 -5.17 -67.51 2.71
N GLU A 507 -5.21 -68.75 2.22
CA GLU A 507 -4.65 -69.90 2.94
C GLU A 507 -3.11 -69.93 2.90
N TYR A 508 -2.48 -70.55 3.91
CA TYR A 508 -1.03 -70.73 3.95
C TYR A 508 -0.55 -71.43 2.66
N PRO A 509 0.33 -70.81 1.85
CA PRO A 509 1.40 -69.88 2.23
C PRO A 509 1.13 -68.35 2.10
N PHE A 510 -0.13 -67.88 2.14
CA PHE A 510 -0.52 -66.46 2.08
C PHE A 510 -0.10 -65.75 0.78
N ILE A 511 -0.60 -66.26 -0.34
CA ILE A 511 -0.26 -65.77 -1.69
C ILE A 511 -0.79 -64.34 -1.88
N PHE A 512 -1.99 -64.02 -1.37
CA PHE A 512 -2.57 -62.69 -1.52
C PHE A 512 -1.84 -61.65 -0.67
N LEU A 513 -1.47 -61.97 0.57
CA LEU A 513 -0.65 -61.09 1.40
C LEU A 513 0.68 -60.75 0.70
N THR A 514 1.32 -61.77 0.12
CA THR A 514 2.60 -61.61 -0.61
C THR A 514 2.43 -60.74 -1.85
N LEU A 515 1.35 -60.93 -2.62
CA LEU A 515 1.01 -60.09 -3.76
C LEU A 515 0.75 -58.64 -3.34
N MET A 516 0.06 -58.42 -2.22
CA MET A 516 -0.26 -57.08 -1.74
C MET A 516 1.00 -56.33 -1.30
N LEU A 517 1.89 -56.98 -0.54
CA LEU A 517 3.14 -56.37 -0.08
C LEU A 517 4.11 -56.07 -1.22
N SER A 518 4.20 -56.95 -2.23
CA SER A 518 5.02 -56.70 -3.43
C SER A 518 4.48 -55.55 -4.27
N LEU A 519 3.16 -55.47 -4.46
CA LEU A 519 2.52 -54.35 -5.14
C LEU A 519 2.77 -53.03 -4.40
N GLN A 520 2.60 -53.03 -3.08
CA GLN A 520 2.87 -51.86 -2.25
C GLN A 520 4.32 -51.39 -2.39
N ALA A 521 5.30 -52.29 -2.31
CA ALA A 521 6.71 -51.95 -2.46
C ALA A 521 7.03 -51.36 -3.85
N SER A 522 6.44 -51.91 -4.92
CA SER A 522 6.62 -51.43 -6.28
C SER A 522 6.11 -50.00 -6.51
N TYR A 523 5.05 -49.59 -5.81
CA TYR A 523 4.50 -48.24 -5.91
C TYR A 523 5.13 -47.26 -4.92
N ALA A 524 5.62 -47.73 -3.77
CA ALA A 524 6.27 -46.90 -2.78
C ALA A 524 7.63 -46.35 -3.27
N ALA A 525 8.46 -47.16 -3.93
CA ALA A 525 9.80 -46.75 -4.32
C ALA A 525 9.84 -45.55 -5.30
N PRO A 526 9.03 -45.50 -6.38
CA PRO A 526 8.97 -44.32 -7.26
C PRO A 526 8.44 -43.06 -6.56
N LEU A 527 7.47 -43.21 -5.65
CA LEU A 527 6.91 -42.09 -4.90
C LEU A 527 7.92 -41.48 -3.92
N ILE A 528 8.72 -42.32 -3.26
CA ILE A 528 9.81 -41.87 -2.38
C ILE A 528 10.86 -41.12 -3.20
N LEU A 529 11.27 -41.65 -4.36
CA LEU A 529 12.26 -40.99 -5.22
C LEU A 529 11.77 -39.64 -5.76
N LEU A 530 10.48 -39.54 -6.11
CA LEU A 530 9.84 -38.28 -6.48
C LEU A 530 9.81 -37.26 -5.33
N ALA A 531 9.56 -37.72 -4.10
CA ALA A 531 9.60 -36.86 -2.93
C ALA A 531 11.03 -36.36 -2.64
N GLN A 532 12.03 -37.23 -2.78
CA GLN A 532 13.46 -36.90 -2.59
C GLN A 532 13.95 -35.86 -3.60
N ASN A 533 13.75 -36.09 -4.90
CA ASN A 533 14.16 -35.14 -5.95
C ASN A 533 13.57 -33.74 -5.72
N ARG A 534 12.35 -33.66 -5.18
CA ARG A 534 11.69 -32.38 -4.87
C ARG A 534 12.20 -31.72 -3.59
N GLN A 535 12.65 -32.49 -2.60
CA GLN A 535 13.34 -31.94 -1.43
C GLN A 535 14.68 -31.32 -1.85
N ASP A 536 15.46 -32.04 -2.67
CA ASP A 536 16.74 -31.54 -3.20
C ASP A 536 16.57 -30.27 -4.05
N ASP A 537 15.51 -30.21 -4.87
CA ASP A 537 15.18 -29.01 -5.64
C ASP A 537 14.82 -27.81 -4.75
N ARG A 538 14.10 -28.02 -3.63
CA ARG A 538 13.81 -26.95 -2.66
C ARG A 538 15.08 -26.48 -1.97
N ASP A 539 15.93 -27.41 -1.52
CA ASP A 539 17.17 -27.09 -0.84
C ASP A 539 18.11 -26.30 -1.75
N ARG A 540 18.17 -26.65 -3.05
CA ARG A 540 18.90 -25.85 -4.05
C ARG A 540 18.36 -24.42 -4.17
N VAL A 541 17.05 -24.23 -4.20
CA VAL A 541 16.44 -22.89 -4.30
C VAL A 541 16.75 -22.05 -3.06
N THR A 542 16.66 -22.64 -1.87
CA THR A 542 17.03 -21.98 -0.62
C THR A 542 18.50 -21.55 -0.63
N HIS A 543 19.41 -22.45 -1.05
CA HIS A 543 20.84 -22.14 -1.17
C HIS A 543 21.13 -21.03 -2.18
N GLU A 544 20.41 -20.97 -3.30
CA GLU A 544 20.55 -19.86 -4.26
C GLU A 544 20.05 -18.52 -3.71
N GLN A 545 19.01 -18.54 -2.86
CA GLN A 545 18.50 -17.33 -2.21
C GLN A 545 19.47 -16.83 -1.15
N ASP A 546 20.01 -17.70 -0.31
CA ASP A 546 21.00 -17.36 0.71
C ASP A 546 22.25 -16.75 0.07
N ARG A 547 22.72 -17.30 -1.05
CA ARG A 547 23.87 -16.74 -1.78
C ARG A 547 23.60 -15.31 -2.27
N LYS A 548 22.41 -15.06 -2.83
CA LYS A 548 22.03 -13.72 -3.32
C LYS A 548 21.80 -12.71 -2.21
N GLN A 549 21.25 -13.14 -1.06
CA GLN A 549 21.13 -12.28 0.11
C GLN A 549 22.51 -11.90 0.65
N ASN A 550 23.43 -12.87 0.71
CA ASN A 550 24.79 -12.61 1.17
C ASN A 550 25.55 -11.66 0.22
N GLU A 551 25.41 -11.83 -1.10
CA GLU A 551 25.96 -10.90 -2.10
C GLU A 551 25.41 -9.47 -1.93
N ARG A 552 24.12 -9.30 -1.63
CA ARG A 552 23.52 -7.98 -1.36
C ARG A 552 24.02 -7.37 -0.06
N SER A 553 24.08 -8.16 1.01
CA SER A 553 24.60 -7.69 2.30
C SER A 553 26.04 -7.20 2.21
N ILE A 554 26.87 -7.85 1.39
CA ILE A 554 28.25 -7.41 1.12
C ILE A 554 28.23 -6.07 0.36
N ALA A 555 27.41 -5.95 -0.69
CA ALA A 555 27.30 -4.71 -1.47
C ALA A 555 26.78 -3.52 -0.63
N ASP A 556 25.80 -3.73 0.25
CA ASP A 556 25.26 -2.70 1.14
C ASP A 556 26.32 -2.24 2.16
N THR A 557 27.14 -3.18 2.66
CA THR A 557 28.23 -2.86 3.59
C THR A 557 29.33 -2.05 2.88
N GLU A 558 29.67 -2.40 1.64
CA GLU A 558 30.63 -1.63 0.82
C GLU A 558 30.11 -0.23 0.47
N TYR A 559 28.82 -0.11 0.18
CA TYR A 559 28.16 1.17 -0.09
C TYR A 559 28.20 2.08 1.15
N LEU A 560 27.77 1.57 2.32
CA LEU A 560 27.82 2.31 3.58
C LEU A 560 29.25 2.73 3.95
N SER A 561 30.24 1.86 3.75
CA SER A 561 31.64 2.22 3.99
C SER A 561 32.12 3.34 3.06
N ARG A 562 31.65 3.38 1.81
CA ARG A 562 31.98 4.43 0.85
C ARG A 562 31.29 5.74 1.20
N GLU A 563 30.03 5.68 1.61
CA GLU A 563 29.25 6.85 2.02
C GLU A 563 29.81 7.48 3.29
N ILE A 564 30.21 6.67 4.28
CA ILE A 564 30.90 7.14 5.49
C ILE A 564 32.25 7.79 5.14
N ALA A 565 33.00 7.22 4.20
CA ALA A 565 34.26 7.81 3.73
C ALA A 565 34.02 9.15 3.00
N ALA A 566 32.97 9.25 2.17
CA ALA A 566 32.58 10.47 1.48
C ALA A 566 32.09 11.55 2.46
N LEU A 567 31.26 11.17 3.45
CA LEU A 567 30.84 12.04 4.55
C LEU A 567 32.03 12.54 5.37
N ARG A 568 33.03 11.70 5.61
CA ARG A 568 34.25 12.09 6.33
C ARG A 568 35.11 13.06 5.51
N MET A 569 35.14 12.92 4.19
CA MET A 569 35.79 13.89 3.29
C MET A 569 35.00 15.21 3.23
N GLY A 570 33.67 15.15 3.16
CA GLY A 570 32.79 16.33 3.17
C GLY A 570 32.80 17.08 4.51
N LEU A 571 32.91 16.39 5.64
CA LEU A 571 33.12 17.01 6.95
C LEU A 571 34.52 17.63 7.12
N GLY A 572 35.48 17.22 6.28
CA GLY A 572 36.83 17.79 6.25
C GLY A 572 36.91 19.20 5.64
N GLU A 573 35.87 19.62 4.92
CA GLU A 573 35.79 20.92 4.23
C GLU A 573 34.82 21.91 4.89
N VAL A 574 34.39 21.68 6.13
CA VAL A 574 33.72 22.72 6.92
C VAL A 574 34.80 23.67 7.42
N ALA A 575 34.73 24.92 6.97
CA ALA A 575 35.67 26.00 7.28
C ALA A 575 36.23 25.91 8.70
N THR A 576 37.53 25.62 8.81
CA THR A 576 38.21 25.59 10.10
C THR A 576 38.07 26.96 10.78
N ARG A 577 38.02 26.95 12.12
CA ARG A 577 37.95 28.17 12.95
C ARG A 577 38.96 29.25 12.56
N ASP A 578 40.11 28.84 12.02
CA ASP A 578 41.16 29.75 11.57
C ASP A 578 40.82 30.44 10.23
N TRP A 579 40.08 29.80 9.32
CA TRP A 579 39.56 30.44 8.10
C TRP A 579 38.48 31.46 8.41
N ILE A 580 37.52 31.12 9.29
CA ILE A 580 36.48 32.08 9.72
C ILE A 580 37.11 33.26 10.45
N ARG A 581 38.17 33.03 11.23
CA ARG A 581 38.91 34.09 11.93
C ARG A 581 39.69 34.98 10.97
N SER A 582 40.33 34.43 9.93
CA SER A 582 41.04 35.25 8.93
C SER A 582 40.06 36.12 8.13
N GLU A 583 38.92 35.56 7.72
CA GLU A 583 37.93 36.31 6.96
C GLU A 583 37.28 37.43 7.80
N LEU A 584 37.03 37.18 9.08
CA LEU A 584 36.58 38.20 10.03
C LEU A 584 37.63 39.30 10.26
N GLN A 585 38.91 38.95 10.32
CA GLN A 585 39.98 39.94 10.47
C GLN A 585 40.15 40.81 9.23
N ASP A 586 40.03 40.24 8.03
CA ASP A 586 40.10 40.99 6.78
C ASP A 586 38.89 41.93 6.62
N LEU A 587 37.68 41.49 7.01
CA LEU A 587 36.48 42.33 7.04
C LEU A 587 36.59 43.48 8.05
N VAL A 588 37.12 43.22 9.25
CA VAL A 588 37.32 44.27 10.26
C VAL A 588 38.35 45.30 9.77
N ARG A 589 39.43 44.84 9.13
CA ARG A 589 40.47 45.71 8.59
C ARG A 589 39.95 46.59 7.45
N ASP A 590 39.13 46.05 6.54
CA ASP A 590 38.52 46.84 5.46
C ASP A 590 37.56 47.91 6.00
N MET A 591 36.84 47.62 7.09
CA MET A 591 36.00 48.61 7.78
C MET A 591 36.83 49.71 8.46
N GLU A 592 37.98 49.37 9.02
CA GLU A 592 38.88 50.33 9.68
C GLU A 592 39.55 51.26 8.66
N GLU A 593 39.98 50.73 7.50
CA GLU A 593 40.51 51.53 6.38
C GLU A 593 39.44 52.50 5.84
N ARG A 594 38.18 52.07 5.69
CA ARG A 594 37.06 52.95 5.29
C ARG A 594 36.76 54.04 6.33
N ARG A 595 36.97 53.76 7.62
CA ARG A 595 36.79 54.74 8.71
C ARG A 595 37.89 55.80 8.70
N ILE A 596 39.13 55.41 8.42
CA ILE A 596 40.27 56.33 8.32
C ILE A 596 40.07 57.30 7.15
N VAL A 597 39.62 56.81 5.99
CA VAL A 597 39.32 57.64 4.80
C VAL A 597 38.24 58.69 5.11
N ARG A 598 37.18 58.30 5.82
CA ARG A 598 36.12 59.25 6.26
C ARG A 598 36.62 60.33 7.22
N THR A 599 37.62 60.01 8.03
CA THR A 599 38.18 60.94 9.02
C THR A 599 39.16 61.93 8.36
N SER A 600 39.89 61.51 7.32
CA SER A 600 40.73 62.41 6.52
C SER A 600 39.94 63.42 5.68
N GLU A 601 38.75 63.06 5.18
CA GLU A 601 37.88 64.00 4.45
C GLU A 601 37.22 65.04 5.36
N SER A 602 37.09 64.76 6.65
CA SER A 602 36.49 65.70 7.62
C SER A 602 37.47 66.77 8.11
N ASP A 603 38.77 66.47 8.15
CA ASP A 603 39.83 67.42 8.55
C ASP A 603 40.22 68.41 7.43
N GLU A 604 39.88 68.13 6.17
CA GLU A 604 40.18 69.02 5.03
C GLU A 604 39.08 70.08 4.81
N GLY A 605 37.88 69.88 5.38
CA GLY A 605 36.74 70.80 5.29
C GLY A 605 36.81 72.03 6.20
N ASP A 606 37.62 72.00 7.27
CA ASP A 606 37.63 73.06 8.31
C ASP A 606 38.75 74.12 8.11
N ARG A 607 39.53 74.05 7.02
CA ARG A 607 40.62 75.01 6.72
C ARG A 607 40.27 76.16 5.77
N ARG A 608 39.01 76.32 5.36
CA ARG A 608 38.58 77.50 4.56
C ARG A 608 37.75 78.46 5.40
N GLY A 609 38.43 79.17 6.30
CA GLY A 609 37.90 80.37 6.97
C GLY A 609 37.73 81.56 5.99
N PRO A 610 36.85 82.53 6.31
CA PRO A 610 36.42 83.56 5.38
C PRO A 610 37.36 84.78 5.36
N THR A 611 37.75 85.25 4.18
CA THR A 611 38.35 86.58 4.01
C THR A 611 37.45 87.47 3.15
N ARG A 612 36.83 88.44 3.82
CA ARG A 612 36.13 89.65 3.34
C ARG A 612 37.07 90.60 2.55
N PRO A 613 36.59 91.75 2.03
CA PRO A 613 35.21 92.16 1.68
C PRO A 613 34.99 92.32 0.17
#